data_AF-A0A956BBU3-F1
#
_entry.id   AF-A0A956BBU3-F1
#
_cell.length_a   1.000
_cell.length_b   1.000
_cell.length_c   1.000
_cell.angle_alpha   90.00
_cell.angle_beta   90.00
_cell.angle_gamma   90.00
#
_symmetry.space_group_name_H-M   'P 1'
#
loop_
_entity.id
_entity.type
_entity.pdbx_description
1 polymer ?
#
loop_
_entity_poly.entity_id
_entity_poly.type
_entity_poly.pdbx_seq_one_letter_code
_entity_poly.pdbx_strand_id
1 'polypeptide(L)' 'FELAFESDVPGRATLNEAIELAKRFGTEDSGKFVNGILDRIAQDLERV' A
#
# COMPACT_ATOMS: atom_id res chain seq x y z
N PHE A 1 7.54 -1.41 4.26
CA PHE A 1 8.29 -2.53 4.88
C PHE A 1 7.86 -3.83 4.23
N GLU A 2 6.62 -4.28 4.46
CA GLU A 2 6.11 -5.55 3.90
C GLU A 2 6.35 -5.70 2.39
N LEU A 3 5.94 -4.71 1.58
CA LEU A 3 6.15 -4.73 0.11
C LEU A 3 7.61 -4.94 -0.34
N ALA A 4 8.60 -4.56 0.48
CA ALA A 4 10.01 -4.57 0.10
C ALA A 4 10.83 -5.68 0.76
N PHE A 5 10.36 -6.23 1.90
CA PHE A 5 11.17 -7.10 2.75
C PHE A 5 10.47 -8.40 3.17
N GLU A 6 9.14 -8.46 3.09
CA GLU A 6 8.36 -9.63 3.54
C GLU A 6 7.80 -10.38 2.32
N SER A 7 8.65 -11.20 1.69
CA SER A 7 8.32 -11.92 0.45
C SER A 7 7.22 -13.00 0.61
N ASP A 8 6.94 -13.40 1.84
CA ASP A 8 5.88 -14.34 2.22
C ASP A 8 4.52 -13.66 2.40
N VAL A 9 4.50 -12.33 2.55
CA VAL A 9 3.27 -11.53 2.63
C VAL A 9 2.84 -11.10 1.21
N PRO A 10 1.63 -11.46 0.77
CA PRO A 10 1.16 -11.05 -0.56
C PRO A 10 1.06 -9.52 -0.66
N GLY A 11 1.79 -8.91 -1.59
CA GLY A 11 1.82 -7.44 -1.74
C GLY A 11 0.43 -6.81 -1.94
N ARG A 12 -0.48 -7.51 -2.64
CA ARG A 12 -1.88 -7.06 -2.80
C ARG A 12 -2.65 -7.02 -1.48
N ALA A 13 -2.36 -7.90 -0.54
CA ALA A 13 -2.96 -7.88 0.79
C ALA A 13 -2.44 -6.66 1.57
N THR A 14 -1.12 -6.43 1.59
CA THR A 14 -0.51 -5.23 2.19
C THR A 14 -1.11 -3.93 1.65
N LEU A 15 -1.28 -3.81 0.32
CA LEU A 15 -1.89 -2.64 -0.30
C LEU A 15 -3.31 -2.38 0.21
N ASN A 16 -4.16 -3.41 0.17
CA ASN A 16 -5.54 -3.30 0.63
C ASN A 16 -5.64 -2.91 2.11
N GLU A 17 -4.87 -3.58 2.98
CA GLU A 17 -4.90 -3.30 4.42
C GLU A 17 -4.40 -1.87 4.73
N ALA A 18 -3.33 -1.42 4.07
CA ALA A 18 -2.83 -0.06 4.25
C ALA A 18 -3.86 1.00 3.84
N ILE A 19 -4.62 0.76 2.76
CA ILE A 19 -5.69 1.66 2.30
C ILE A 19 -6.86 1.67 3.30
N GLU A 20 -7.27 0.51 3.82
CA GLU A 20 -8.36 0.43 4.79
C GLU A 20 -7.97 1.08 6.13
N LEU A 21 -6.72 0.93 6.58
CA LEU A 21 -6.21 1.66 7.74
C LEU A 21 -6.23 3.18 7.49
N ALA A 22 -5.84 3.63 6.31
CA ALA A 22 -5.87 5.05 5.96
C ALA A 22 -7.30 5.63 5.96
N LYS A 23 -8.29 4.87 5.46
CA LYS A 23 -9.71 5.26 5.53
C LYS A 23 -10.22 5.30 6.97
N ARG A 24 -9.81 4.35 7.79
CA ARG A 24 -10.30 4.20 9.17
C ARG A 24 -9.75 5.26 10.12
N PHE A 25 -8.49 5.66 9.94
CA PHE A 25 -7.79 6.52 10.89
C PHE A 25 -7.43 7.90 10.31
N GLY A 26 -7.66 8.12 9.02
CA GLY A 26 -7.40 9.37 8.34
C GLY A 26 -8.65 10.22 8.10
N THR A 27 -8.53 11.11 7.12
CA THR A 27 -9.61 11.94 6.57
C THR A 27 -10.25 11.26 5.35
N GLU A 28 -11.32 11.85 4.82
CA GLU A 28 -12.04 11.37 3.64
C GLU A 28 -11.11 11.07 2.44
N ASP A 29 -10.06 11.88 2.24
CA ASP A 29 -9.13 11.75 1.13
C ASP A 29 -7.95 10.80 1.40
N SER A 30 -7.75 10.37 2.65
CA SER A 30 -6.57 9.61 3.06
C SER A 30 -6.45 8.28 2.35
N GLY A 31 -7.56 7.57 2.12
CA GLY A 31 -7.56 6.30 1.39
C GLY A 31 -7.06 6.43 -0.05
N LYS A 32 -7.51 7.47 -0.77
CA LYS A 32 -7.08 7.74 -2.16
C LYS A 32 -5.62 8.15 -2.21
N PHE A 33 -5.19 9.00 -1.28
CA PHE A 33 -3.81 9.47 -1.18
C PHE A 33 -2.84 8.30 -0.93
N VAL A 34 -3.14 7.44 0.04
CA VAL A 34 -2.32 6.26 0.35
C VAL A 34 -2.31 5.27 -0.81
N ASN A 35 -3.45 5.01 -1.46
CA ASN A 35 -3.51 4.16 -2.65
C ASN A 35 -2.55 4.65 -3.74
N GLY A 36 -2.57 5.95 -4.07
CA GLY A 36 -1.71 6.51 -5.11
C GLY A 36 -0.21 6.39 -4.81
N ILE A 37 0.20 6.58 -3.56
CA ILE A 37 1.60 6.41 -3.15
C ILE A 37 2.02 4.95 -3.25
N LEU A 38 1.22 4.04 -2.70
CA LEU A 38 1.58 2.63 -2.63
C LEU A 38 1.55 1.95 -4.00
N ASP A 39 0.63 2.33 -4.90
CA ASP A 39 0.62 1.88 -6.29
C ASP A 39 1.93 2.23 -6.99
N ARG A 40 2.44 3.45 -6.76
CA ARG A 40 3.72 3.88 -7.35
C ARG A 40 4.89 3.07 -6.78
N ILE A 41 4.93 2.84 -5.48
CA ILE A 41 5.97 2.05 -4.83
C ILE A 41 5.95 0.60 -5.34
N ALA A 42 4.77 -0.01 -5.44
CA ALA A 42 4.64 -1.38 -5.94
C ALA A 42 5.15 -1.51 -7.38
N GLN A 43 4.81 -0.57 -8.26
CA GLN A 43 5.32 -0.53 -9.64
C GLN A 43 6.84 -0.37 -9.72
N ASP A 44 7.42 0.45 -8.84
CA ASP A 44 8.86 0.67 -8.83
C ASP A 44 9.59 -0.57 -8.29
N LEU A 45 8.99 -1.35 -7.38
CA LEU A 45 9.54 -2.61 -6.86
C LEU A 45 9.41 -3.79 -7.84
N GLU A 46 8.34 -3.85 -8.64
CA GLU A 46 8.20 -4.88 -9.70
C GLU A 46 9.17 -4.70 -10.87
N ARG A 47 9.78 -3.51 -10.99
CA ARG A 47 10.75 -3.18 -12.04
C ARG A 47 12.20 -3.56 -11.70
N VAL A 48 12.47 -4.01 -10.47
CA VAL A 48 13.81 -4.34 -9.96
C VAL A 48 13.97 -5.85 -9.84
#